data_AF-A0A835R1P7-F1
#
_entry.id   AF-A0A835R1P7-F1
#
_cell.length_a   1.000
_cell.length_b   1.000
_cell.length_c   1.000
_cell.angle_alpha   90.00
_cell.angle_beta   90.00
_cell.angle_gamma   90.00
#
_symmetry.space_group_name_H-M   'P 1'
#
loop_
_entity.id
_entity.type
_entity.pdbx_description
1 polymer ?
#
loop_
_entity_poly.entity_id
_entity_poly.type
_entity_poly.pdbx_seq_one_letter_code
_entity_poly.pdbx_strand_id
1 'polypeptide(L)'
;MQSPTFWLAAAGFLIIAFSLIRNLKGSIIYGIVFVTIISWFRGTDVTAFPDTPSGNDSYAYFKRIVDIHPIRSTAGALSFADIGRGRFWGVLFTFLYVDILDTTGTLHSMARFAGFVNDKGEFEGQYFAFMSDATAIVAGSLLGTSPVTAFIESSAGIREGGRTGLTALTTAAWFVLSLFFTPLLASIPPWAVGPAMVLVGVMMMKAVTEIEWGDMRQAIPAFLTLILMPLTYSIAYGLIAGIASFVLLNGFDWVASAIASLPAGRTSSLDAEVKNSPADVGHANSLVEV
;
A
#
# COMPACT_ATOMS: atom_id res chain seq x y z
N MET A 1 23.90 -7.94 -20.26
CA MET A 1 22.91 -7.22 -21.08
C MET A 1 22.78 -7.81 -22.49
N GLN A 2 22.81 -9.14 -22.63
CA GLN A 2 22.76 -9.84 -23.94
C GLN A 2 21.43 -10.56 -24.17
N SER A 3 20.49 -10.48 -23.23
CA SER A 3 19.22 -11.19 -23.34
C SER A 3 18.27 -10.45 -24.29
N PRO A 4 17.79 -11.10 -25.37
CA PRO A 4 16.83 -10.50 -26.29
C PRO A 4 15.51 -10.10 -25.61
N THR A 5 15.09 -10.85 -24.58
CA THR A 5 13.85 -10.55 -23.83
C THR A 5 13.94 -9.24 -23.06
N PHE A 6 15.14 -8.85 -22.60
CA PHE A 6 15.38 -7.57 -21.95
C PHE A 6 15.15 -6.40 -22.93
N TRP A 7 15.67 -6.50 -24.15
CA TRP A 7 15.49 -5.44 -25.15
C TRP A 7 14.04 -5.29 -25.59
N LEU A 8 13.32 -6.41 -25.70
CA LEU A 8 11.89 -6.39 -25.98
C LEU A 8 11.10 -5.76 -24.82
N ALA A 9 11.45 -6.09 -23.57
CA ALA A 9 10.86 -5.45 -22.39
C ALA A 9 11.15 -3.94 -22.35
N ALA A 10 12.37 -3.52 -22.68
CA ALA A 10 12.75 -2.11 -22.77
C ALA A 10 11.98 -1.37 -23.87
N ALA A 11 11.76 -2.00 -25.03
CA ALA A 11 10.90 -1.44 -26.07
C ALA A 11 9.44 -1.30 -25.59
N GLY A 12 8.91 -2.32 -24.91
CA GLY A 12 7.59 -2.27 -24.26
C GLY A 12 7.50 -1.12 -23.25
N PHE A 13 8.51 -0.94 -22.41
CA PHE A 13 8.60 0.18 -21.47
C PHE A 13 8.51 1.53 -22.18
N LEU A 14 9.28 1.74 -23.25
CA LEU A 14 9.28 2.99 -24.01
C LEU A 14 7.91 3.26 -24.65
N ILE A 15 7.24 2.23 -25.15
CA ILE A 15 5.89 2.35 -25.72
C ILE A 15 4.91 2.79 -24.64
N ILE A 16 4.89 2.14 -23.47
CA ILE A 16 3.99 2.52 -22.37
C ILE A 16 4.30 3.95 -21.94
N ALA A 17 5.58 4.30 -21.73
CA ALA A 17 6.00 5.62 -21.30
C ALA A 17 5.56 6.70 -22.32
N PHE A 18 5.75 6.46 -23.62
CA PHE A 18 5.34 7.38 -24.66
C PHE A 18 3.81 7.54 -24.73
N SER A 19 3.07 6.44 -24.65
CA SER A 19 1.60 6.49 -24.59
C SER A 19 1.10 7.26 -23.36
N LEU A 20 1.77 7.10 -22.21
CA LEU A 20 1.45 7.78 -20.96
C LEU A 20 1.68 9.30 -21.09
N ILE A 21 2.81 9.72 -21.69
CA ILE A 21 3.11 11.14 -21.97
C ILE A 21 2.05 11.76 -22.88
N ARG A 22 1.50 10.97 -23.82
CA ARG A 22 0.45 11.40 -24.75
C ARG A 22 -0.96 11.31 -24.18
N ASN A 23 -1.12 10.94 -22.91
CA ASN A 23 -2.43 10.75 -22.24
C ASN A 23 -3.37 9.84 -23.02
N LEU A 24 -2.85 8.78 -23.65
CA LEU A 24 -3.67 7.82 -24.38
C LEU A 24 -4.40 6.89 -23.40
N LYS A 25 -5.72 6.74 -23.57
CA LYS A 25 -6.51 5.77 -22.80
C LYS A 25 -5.99 4.36 -23.10
N GLY A 26 -5.69 3.59 -22.05
CA GLY A 26 -5.12 2.24 -22.17
C GLY A 26 -3.61 2.17 -22.36
N SER A 27 -2.86 3.22 -22.00
CA SER A 27 -1.40 3.31 -22.19
C SER A 27 -0.61 2.07 -21.76
N ILE A 28 -0.95 1.48 -20.60
CA ILE A 28 -0.28 0.29 -20.08
C ILE A 28 -0.56 -0.95 -20.96
N ILE A 29 -1.79 -1.07 -21.47
CA ILE A 29 -2.24 -2.23 -22.25
C ILE A 29 -1.49 -2.29 -23.58
N TYR A 30 -1.25 -1.16 -24.24
CA TYR A 30 -0.57 -1.15 -25.55
C TYR A 30 0.82 -1.77 -25.49
N GLY A 31 1.61 -1.48 -24.45
CA GLY A 31 2.94 -2.08 -24.30
C GLY A 31 2.90 -3.55 -23.97
N ILE A 32 1.99 -3.98 -23.08
CA ILE A 32 1.81 -5.40 -22.75
C ILE A 32 1.41 -6.17 -24.01
N VAL A 33 0.42 -5.68 -24.76
CA VAL A 33 -0.06 -6.30 -26.00
C VAL A 33 1.04 -6.36 -27.05
N PHE A 34 1.80 -5.27 -27.26
CA PHE A 34 2.92 -5.24 -28.21
C PHE A 34 3.97 -6.31 -27.89
N VAL A 35 4.44 -6.37 -26.64
CA VAL A 35 5.45 -7.35 -26.22
C VAL A 35 4.88 -8.77 -26.28
N THR A 36 3.62 -8.96 -25.89
CA THR A 36 2.95 -10.28 -25.91
C THR A 36 2.80 -10.81 -27.33
N ILE A 37 2.34 -9.99 -28.28
CA ILE A 37 2.17 -10.39 -29.69
C ILE A 37 3.51 -10.82 -30.28
N ILE A 38 4.59 -10.06 -30.04
CA ILE A 38 5.93 -10.43 -30.51
C ILE A 38 6.39 -11.75 -29.87
N SER A 39 6.06 -11.96 -28.59
CA SER A 39 6.44 -13.18 -27.86
C SER A 39 5.63 -14.41 -28.28
N TRP A 40 4.49 -14.29 -28.95
CA TRP A 40 3.73 -15.45 -29.44
C TRP A 40 4.35 -16.14 -30.65
N PHE A 41 5.23 -15.46 -31.41
CA PHE A 41 5.90 -16.06 -32.56
C PHE A 41 6.94 -17.08 -32.10
N ARG A 42 6.68 -18.36 -32.39
CA ARG A 42 7.59 -19.48 -32.13
C ARG A 42 8.82 -19.40 -33.05
N GLY A 43 9.97 -19.84 -32.54
CA GLY A 43 11.25 -19.83 -33.28
C GLY A 43 12.06 -18.54 -33.15
N THR A 44 11.71 -17.66 -32.22
CA THR A 44 12.50 -16.48 -31.86
C THR A 44 13.06 -16.62 -30.44
N ASP A 45 14.21 -16.01 -30.16
CA ASP A 45 14.84 -16.03 -28.83
C ASP A 45 14.00 -15.32 -27.72
N VAL A 46 12.89 -14.70 -28.11
CA VAL A 46 11.96 -13.96 -27.23
C VAL A 46 10.61 -14.63 -27.10
N THR A 47 10.48 -15.89 -27.55
CA THR A 47 9.19 -16.58 -27.56
C THR A 47 8.71 -16.95 -26.15
N ALA A 48 7.40 -16.79 -25.91
CA ALA A 48 6.70 -17.33 -24.75
C ALA A 48 6.52 -18.86 -24.83
N PHE A 49 6.76 -19.45 -26.01
CA PHE A 49 6.61 -20.88 -26.27
C PHE A 49 7.91 -21.48 -26.81
N PRO A 50 8.95 -21.64 -25.97
CA PRO A 50 10.21 -22.23 -26.40
C PRO A 50 9.99 -23.68 -26.85
N ASP A 51 10.84 -24.19 -27.75
CA ASP A 51 10.77 -25.57 -28.28
C ASP A 51 11.25 -26.61 -27.25
N THR A 52 10.64 -26.58 -26.08
CA THR A 52 10.80 -27.49 -24.96
C THR A 52 9.48 -28.20 -24.71
N PRO A 53 9.46 -29.37 -24.05
CA PRO A 53 8.22 -30.05 -23.69
C PRO A 53 7.22 -29.13 -22.97
N SER A 54 7.71 -28.33 -22.00
CA SER A 54 6.90 -27.35 -21.28
C SER A 54 6.33 -26.25 -22.20
N GLY A 55 7.12 -25.73 -23.14
CA GLY A 55 6.63 -24.69 -24.06
C GLY A 55 5.62 -25.23 -25.09
N ASN A 56 5.74 -26.50 -25.48
CA ASN A 56 4.75 -27.18 -26.30
C ASN A 56 3.42 -27.38 -25.56
N ASP A 57 3.47 -27.73 -24.27
CA ASP A 57 2.28 -27.86 -23.42
C ASP A 57 1.61 -26.50 -23.20
N SER A 58 2.39 -25.44 -22.92
CA SER A 58 1.88 -24.07 -22.84
C SER A 58 1.23 -23.60 -24.14
N TYR A 59 1.80 -23.96 -25.30
CA TYR A 59 1.22 -23.64 -26.61
C TYR A 59 -0.05 -24.45 -26.89
N ALA A 60 -0.10 -25.72 -26.47
CA ALA A 60 -1.30 -26.54 -26.56
C ALA A 60 -2.42 -26.00 -25.65
N TYR A 61 -2.07 -25.50 -24.47
CA TYR A 61 -2.99 -24.83 -23.56
C TYR A 61 -3.51 -23.50 -24.16
N PHE A 62 -2.61 -22.65 -24.66
CA PHE A 62 -2.96 -21.40 -25.35
C PHE A 62 -3.98 -21.60 -26.49
N LYS A 63 -3.81 -22.67 -27.30
CA LYS A 63 -4.74 -23.00 -28.40
C LYS A 63 -6.15 -23.33 -27.97
N ARG A 64 -6.39 -23.65 -26.69
CA ARG A 64 -7.75 -23.90 -26.19
C ARG A 64 -8.57 -22.61 -26.12
N ILE A 65 -7.93 -21.43 -26.10
CA ILE A 65 -8.48 -20.05 -26.08
C ILE A 65 -9.43 -19.78 -24.89
N VAL A 66 -10.42 -20.63 -24.71
CA VAL A 66 -11.34 -20.70 -23.58
C VAL A 66 -11.15 -22.03 -22.86
N ASP A 67 -10.94 -21.97 -21.55
CA ASP A 67 -10.95 -23.16 -20.69
C ASP A 67 -11.71 -22.87 -19.39
N ILE A 68 -12.37 -23.88 -18.86
CA ILE A 68 -13.06 -23.80 -17.56
C ILE A 68 -12.33 -24.76 -16.63
N HIS A 69 -11.45 -24.19 -15.82
CA HIS A 69 -10.71 -24.96 -14.82
C HIS A 69 -11.53 -25.04 -13.52
N PRO A 70 -12.10 -26.20 -13.15
CA PRO A 70 -12.80 -26.34 -11.88
C PRO A 70 -11.81 -26.24 -10.72
N ILE A 71 -12.19 -25.53 -9.66
CA ILE A 71 -11.39 -25.43 -8.45
C ILE A 71 -11.46 -26.78 -7.72
N ARG A 72 -10.42 -27.63 -7.90
CA ARG A 72 -10.39 -28.98 -7.33
C ARG A 72 -9.55 -29.11 -6.05
N SER A 73 -8.49 -28.31 -5.92
CA SER A 73 -7.47 -28.52 -4.87
C SER A 73 -7.29 -27.33 -3.92
N THR A 74 -7.83 -26.16 -4.24
CA THR A 74 -7.54 -24.92 -3.48
C THR A 74 -8.74 -24.42 -2.67
N ALA A 75 -9.97 -24.66 -3.13
CA ALA A 75 -11.17 -24.28 -2.40
C ALA A 75 -11.32 -25.08 -1.11
N GLY A 76 -11.38 -24.40 0.03
CA GLY A 76 -11.54 -24.99 1.35
C GLY A 76 -10.34 -25.84 1.81
N ALA A 77 -9.20 -25.76 1.12
CA ALA A 77 -8.00 -26.54 1.43
C ALA A 77 -7.23 -25.95 2.64
N LEU A 78 -7.92 -25.82 3.77
CA LEU A 78 -7.35 -25.29 5.00
C LEU A 78 -6.47 -26.35 5.67
N SER A 79 -5.18 -26.06 5.81
CA SER A 79 -4.23 -26.90 6.53
C SER A 79 -3.85 -26.24 7.85
N PHE A 80 -4.22 -26.89 8.97
CA PHE A 80 -3.84 -26.46 10.31
C PHE A 80 -2.63 -27.23 10.87
N ALA A 81 -1.97 -28.04 10.03
CA ALA A 81 -0.85 -28.88 10.47
C ALA A 81 0.33 -28.08 11.05
N ASP A 82 0.48 -26.82 10.63
CA ASP A 82 1.56 -25.94 11.05
C ASP A 82 1.21 -25.03 12.24
N ILE A 83 -0.01 -25.11 12.79
CA ILE A 83 -0.47 -24.19 13.85
C ILE A 83 0.37 -24.28 15.13
N GLY A 84 0.96 -25.46 15.39
CA GLY A 84 1.87 -25.70 16.52
C GLY A 84 3.31 -25.23 16.30
N ARG A 85 3.67 -24.79 15.08
CA ARG A 85 5.01 -24.30 14.76
C ARG A 85 5.09 -22.79 15.00
N GLY A 86 6.10 -22.33 15.72
CA GLY A 86 6.28 -20.88 15.97
C GLY A 86 6.37 -20.02 14.70
N ARG A 87 6.85 -20.59 13.58
CA ARG A 87 6.89 -19.91 12.28
C ARG A 87 5.51 -19.50 11.78
N PHE A 88 4.48 -20.32 12.02
CA PHE A 88 3.11 -20.01 11.62
C PHE A 88 2.64 -18.71 12.26
N TRP A 89 2.82 -18.58 13.58
CA TRP A 89 2.47 -17.39 14.33
C TRP A 89 3.26 -16.16 13.88
N GLY A 90 4.56 -16.31 13.61
CA GLY A 90 5.38 -15.20 13.09
C GLY A 90 4.87 -14.68 11.74
N VAL A 91 4.51 -15.56 10.82
CA VAL A 91 3.95 -15.19 9.51
C VAL A 91 2.55 -14.60 9.68
N LEU A 92 1.70 -15.20 10.52
CA LEU A 92 0.34 -14.73 10.81
C LEU A 92 0.34 -13.29 11.35
N PHE A 93 1.12 -13.02 12.40
CA PHE A 93 1.22 -11.68 12.96
C PHE A 93 1.80 -10.69 11.97
N THR A 94 2.79 -11.12 11.17
CA THR A 94 3.42 -10.26 10.16
C THR A 94 2.42 -9.85 9.09
N PHE A 95 1.70 -10.80 8.51
CA PHE A 95 0.66 -10.49 7.53
C PHE A 95 -0.46 -9.66 8.15
N LEU A 96 -0.89 -9.96 9.37
CA LEU A 96 -1.96 -9.22 10.04
C LEU A 96 -1.65 -7.73 10.15
N TYR A 97 -0.48 -7.34 10.66
CA TYR A 97 -0.19 -5.91 10.81
C TYR A 97 0.12 -5.24 9.46
N VAL A 98 0.77 -5.95 8.52
CA VAL A 98 1.03 -5.42 7.17
C VAL A 98 -0.30 -5.14 6.46
N ASP A 99 -1.24 -6.07 6.55
CA ASP A 99 -2.58 -5.99 5.95
C ASP A 99 -3.41 -4.85 6.57
N ILE A 100 -3.45 -4.73 7.91
CA ILE A 100 -4.13 -3.62 8.59
C ILE A 100 -3.57 -2.26 8.11
N LEU A 101 -2.25 -2.13 7.98
CA LEU A 101 -1.62 -0.89 7.53
C LEU A 101 -1.84 -0.63 6.04
N ASP A 102 -1.81 -1.67 5.20
CA ASP A 102 -2.09 -1.57 3.77
C ASP A 102 -3.54 -1.17 3.53
N THR A 103 -4.51 -1.89 4.09
CA THR A 103 -5.94 -1.55 3.96
C THR A 103 -6.22 -0.15 4.51
N THR A 104 -5.67 0.21 5.67
CA THR A 104 -5.89 1.57 6.22
C THR A 104 -5.31 2.64 5.28
N GLY A 105 -4.08 2.45 4.81
CA GLY A 105 -3.40 3.41 3.94
C GLY A 105 -4.07 3.54 2.57
N THR A 106 -4.39 2.42 1.92
CA THR A 106 -4.98 2.40 0.58
C THR A 106 -6.41 2.92 0.59
N LEU A 107 -7.25 2.46 1.53
CA LEU A 107 -8.66 2.86 1.62
C LEU A 107 -8.80 4.34 1.98
N HIS A 108 -7.98 4.82 2.93
CA HIS A 108 -7.92 6.25 3.26
C HIS A 108 -7.44 7.09 2.06
N SER A 109 -6.41 6.65 1.35
CA SER A 109 -5.92 7.34 0.14
C SER A 109 -6.98 7.38 -0.95
N MET A 110 -7.72 6.29 -1.17
CA MET A 110 -8.81 6.24 -2.15
C MET A 110 -9.96 7.18 -1.75
N ALA A 111 -10.36 7.17 -0.48
CA ALA A 111 -11.39 8.09 0.03
C ALA A 111 -10.96 9.54 -0.15
N ARG A 112 -9.67 9.85 0.07
CA ARG A 112 -9.10 11.18 -0.15
C ARG A 112 -9.14 11.58 -1.63
N PHE A 113 -8.71 10.70 -2.54
CA PHE A 113 -8.78 10.96 -3.98
C PHE A 113 -10.21 11.07 -4.51
N ALA A 114 -11.15 10.36 -3.89
CA ALA A 114 -12.57 10.45 -4.19
C ALA A 114 -13.26 11.64 -3.51
N GLY A 115 -12.56 12.43 -2.69
CA GLY A 115 -13.13 13.60 -2.01
C GLY A 115 -14.20 13.27 -0.97
N PHE A 116 -14.13 12.08 -0.36
CA PHE A 116 -15.09 11.62 0.67
C PHE A 116 -14.58 11.80 2.10
N VAL A 117 -13.33 12.24 2.28
CA VAL A 117 -12.72 12.46 3.59
C VAL A 117 -13.12 13.82 4.16
N ASN A 118 -13.56 13.83 5.41
CA ASN A 118 -13.91 15.04 6.16
C ASN A 118 -12.69 15.68 6.85
N ASP A 119 -12.87 16.84 7.49
CA ASP A 119 -11.79 17.56 8.19
C ASP A 119 -11.14 16.78 9.34
N LYS A 120 -11.81 15.72 9.83
CA LYS A 120 -11.31 14.82 10.88
C LYS A 120 -10.53 13.62 10.32
N GLY A 121 -10.41 13.50 8.99
CA GLY A 121 -9.76 12.36 8.34
C GLY A 121 -10.64 11.11 8.22
N GLU A 122 -11.92 11.20 8.57
CA GLU A 122 -12.89 10.10 8.49
C GLU A 122 -13.73 10.20 7.21
N PHE A 123 -14.30 9.10 6.75
CA PHE A 123 -15.25 9.09 5.64
C PHE A 123 -16.51 8.31 6.00
N GLU A 124 -17.62 8.65 5.35
CA GLU A 124 -18.91 8.03 5.60
C GLU A 124 -18.85 6.52 5.33
N GLY A 125 -19.33 5.72 6.29
CA GLY A 125 -19.33 4.26 6.14
C GLY A 125 -17.97 3.59 6.26
N GLN A 126 -16.95 4.25 6.84
CA GLN A 126 -15.61 3.66 7.04
C GLN A 126 -15.64 2.26 7.65
N TYR A 127 -16.48 2.03 8.66
CA TYR A 127 -16.64 0.71 9.27
C TYR A 127 -17.09 -0.36 8.27
N PHE A 128 -18.09 -0.05 7.43
CA PHE A 128 -18.56 -0.98 6.41
C PHE A 128 -17.53 -1.20 5.30
N ALA A 129 -16.73 -0.18 4.97
CA ALA A 129 -15.66 -0.30 3.99
C ALA A 129 -14.56 -1.26 4.48
N PHE A 130 -14.09 -1.12 5.73
CA PHE A 130 -13.15 -2.05 6.34
C PHE A 130 -13.73 -3.46 6.52
N MET A 131 -15.01 -3.59 6.89
CA MET A 131 -15.67 -4.89 6.97
C MET A 131 -15.79 -5.58 5.61
N SER A 132 -16.01 -4.82 4.53
CA SER A 132 -16.05 -5.35 3.16
C SER A 132 -14.69 -5.92 2.75
N ASP A 133 -13.60 -5.23 3.06
CA ASP A 133 -12.24 -5.68 2.79
C ASP A 133 -11.91 -6.97 3.56
N ALA A 134 -12.15 -6.99 4.87
CA ALA A 134 -11.97 -8.17 5.70
C ALA A 134 -12.80 -9.37 5.21
N THR A 135 -14.04 -9.14 4.79
CA THR A 135 -14.91 -10.20 4.24
C THR A 135 -14.36 -10.72 2.90
N ALA A 136 -13.81 -9.84 2.06
CA ALA A 136 -13.17 -10.23 0.80
C ALA A 136 -11.90 -11.06 1.04
N ILE A 137 -11.08 -10.70 2.03
CA ILE A 137 -9.89 -11.47 2.42
C ILE A 137 -10.28 -12.86 2.91
N VAL A 138 -11.28 -12.97 3.78
CA VAL A 138 -11.76 -14.26 4.28
C VAL A 138 -12.29 -15.11 3.12
N ALA A 139 -13.14 -14.54 2.26
CA ALA A 139 -13.67 -15.24 1.10
C ALA A 139 -12.57 -15.69 0.12
N GLY A 140 -11.59 -14.82 -0.17
CA GLY A 140 -10.44 -15.14 -1.04
C GLY A 140 -9.56 -16.25 -0.45
N SER A 141 -9.27 -16.18 0.85
CA SER A 141 -8.49 -17.22 1.54
C SER A 141 -9.17 -18.59 1.49
N LEU A 142 -10.51 -18.65 1.58
CA LEU A 142 -11.29 -19.88 1.46
C LEU A 142 -11.26 -20.44 0.03
N LEU A 143 -11.06 -19.60 -0.99
CA LEU A 143 -10.88 -20.04 -2.37
C LEU A 143 -9.42 -20.42 -2.69
N GLY A 144 -8.50 -20.19 -1.76
CA GLY A 144 -7.07 -20.49 -1.88
C GLY A 144 -6.29 -19.43 -2.66
N THR A 145 -6.75 -18.18 -2.68
CA THR A 145 -6.04 -17.04 -3.28
C THR A 145 -5.19 -16.29 -2.24
N SER A 146 -4.31 -15.41 -2.69
CA SER A 146 -3.66 -14.42 -1.82
C SER A 146 -4.69 -13.46 -1.22
N PRO A 147 -4.36 -12.75 -0.12
CA PRO A 147 -5.19 -11.67 0.41
C PRO A 147 -5.57 -10.68 -0.69
N VAL A 148 -6.83 -10.28 -0.70
CA VAL A 148 -7.37 -9.29 -1.65
C VAL A 148 -7.40 -7.95 -0.95
N THR A 149 -6.95 -6.89 -1.61
CA THR A 149 -6.87 -5.53 -1.04
C THR A 149 -7.39 -4.49 -2.03
N ALA A 150 -7.68 -3.29 -1.53
CA ALA A 150 -8.00 -2.13 -2.36
C ALA A 150 -6.74 -1.63 -3.10
N PHE A 151 -6.82 -1.57 -4.43
CA PHE A 151 -5.69 -1.16 -5.27
C PHE A 151 -5.56 0.36 -5.36
N ILE A 152 -4.36 0.88 -5.12
CA ILE A 152 -4.08 2.32 -5.23
C ILE A 152 -4.22 2.82 -6.67
N GLU A 153 -4.04 1.93 -7.64
CA GLU A 153 -4.20 2.17 -9.07
C GLU A 153 -5.65 2.55 -9.43
N SER A 154 -6.63 2.15 -8.61
CA SER A 154 -8.02 2.58 -8.75
C SER A 154 -8.19 4.11 -8.64
N SER A 155 -7.21 4.83 -8.07
CA SER A 155 -7.17 6.29 -8.07
C SER A 155 -7.22 6.90 -9.48
N ALA A 156 -6.62 6.23 -10.48
CA ALA A 156 -6.70 6.68 -11.87
C ALA A 156 -8.14 6.58 -12.39
N GLY A 157 -8.86 5.51 -12.02
CA GLY A 157 -10.28 5.34 -12.34
C GLY A 157 -11.17 6.38 -11.66
N ILE A 158 -10.87 6.71 -10.40
CA ILE A 158 -11.58 7.77 -9.64
C ILE A 158 -11.39 9.13 -10.33
N ARG A 159 -10.18 9.44 -10.79
CA ARG A 159 -9.86 10.70 -11.51
C ARG A 159 -10.57 10.82 -12.85
N GLU A 160 -10.79 9.70 -13.55
CA GLU A 160 -11.59 9.64 -14.78
C GLU A 160 -13.12 9.67 -14.52
N GLY A 161 -13.55 9.80 -13.26
CA GLY A 161 -14.96 9.95 -12.87
C GLY A 161 -15.62 8.68 -12.30
N GLY A 162 -14.87 7.59 -12.13
CA GLY A 162 -15.36 6.34 -11.55
C GLY A 162 -15.53 6.39 -10.03
N ARG A 163 -16.51 7.15 -9.56
CA ARG A 163 -16.76 7.40 -8.12
C ARG A 163 -17.91 6.56 -7.52
N THR A 164 -18.46 5.61 -8.28
CA THR A 164 -19.62 4.80 -7.85
C THR A 164 -19.26 3.32 -7.78
N GLY A 165 -19.95 2.55 -6.92
CA GLY A 165 -19.76 1.10 -6.84
C GLY A 165 -20.09 0.35 -8.15
N LEU A 166 -20.78 0.98 -9.09
CA LEU A 166 -21.07 0.40 -10.41
C LEU A 166 -19.78 0.17 -11.23
N THR A 167 -18.78 1.03 -11.07
CA THR A 167 -17.47 0.81 -11.74
C THR A 167 -16.77 -0.41 -11.16
N ALA A 168 -16.80 -0.58 -9.83
CA ALA A 168 -16.26 -1.76 -9.17
C ALA A 168 -16.99 -3.04 -9.58
N LEU A 169 -18.33 -3.04 -9.65
CA LEU A 169 -19.13 -4.18 -10.13
C LEU A 169 -18.84 -4.51 -11.59
N THR A 170 -18.70 -3.49 -12.44
CA THR A 170 -18.34 -3.68 -13.85
C THR A 170 -16.96 -4.32 -13.98
N THR A 171 -15.96 -3.82 -13.26
CA THR A 171 -14.62 -4.40 -13.21
C THR A 171 -14.64 -5.83 -12.70
N ALA A 172 -15.39 -6.11 -11.62
CA ALA A 172 -15.55 -7.47 -11.10
C ALA A 172 -16.18 -8.42 -12.15
N ALA A 173 -17.19 -7.98 -12.90
CA ALA A 173 -17.78 -8.76 -13.98
C ALA A 173 -16.77 -9.06 -15.10
N TRP A 174 -15.92 -8.09 -15.48
CA TRP A 174 -14.83 -8.32 -16.43
C TRP A 174 -13.78 -9.31 -15.91
N PHE A 175 -13.45 -9.28 -14.62
CA PHE A 175 -12.56 -10.27 -14.00
C PHE A 175 -13.18 -11.67 -13.95
N VAL A 176 -14.49 -11.80 -13.71
CA VAL A 176 -15.17 -13.09 -13.82
C VAL A 176 -15.15 -13.59 -15.26
N LEU A 177 -15.38 -12.72 -16.23
CA LEU A 177 -15.30 -13.07 -17.65
C LEU A 177 -13.87 -13.47 -18.05
N SER A 178 -12.85 -12.85 -17.46
CA SER A 178 -11.45 -13.14 -17.77
C SER A 178 -11.02 -14.55 -17.36
N LEU A 179 -11.69 -15.18 -16.39
CA LEU A 179 -11.45 -16.58 -16.01
C LEU A 179 -11.66 -17.55 -17.17
N PHE A 180 -12.61 -17.28 -18.06
CA PHE A 180 -12.82 -18.12 -19.25
C PHE A 180 -11.64 -17.98 -20.23
N PHE A 181 -10.99 -16.82 -20.27
CA PHE A 181 -9.83 -16.53 -21.12
C PHE A 181 -8.51 -16.79 -20.40
N THR A 182 -8.49 -17.60 -19.33
CA THR A 182 -7.26 -17.98 -18.62
C THR A 182 -6.16 -18.51 -19.55
N PRO A 183 -6.44 -19.36 -20.57
CA PRO A 183 -5.39 -19.81 -21.50
C PRO A 183 -4.73 -18.69 -22.29
N LEU A 184 -5.49 -17.64 -22.62
CA LEU A 184 -4.97 -16.45 -23.28
C LEU A 184 -4.12 -15.61 -22.32
N LEU A 185 -4.60 -15.38 -21.09
CA LEU A 185 -3.89 -14.58 -20.09
C LEU A 185 -2.61 -15.26 -19.59
N ALA A 186 -2.62 -16.59 -19.47
CA ALA A 186 -1.45 -17.38 -19.09
C ALA A 186 -0.32 -17.35 -20.14
N SER A 187 -0.63 -16.93 -21.38
CA SER A 187 0.37 -16.77 -22.45
C SER A 187 1.16 -15.47 -22.38
N ILE A 188 0.74 -14.53 -21.52
CA ILE A 188 1.42 -13.24 -21.34
C ILE A 188 2.73 -13.50 -20.59
N PRO A 189 3.89 -13.26 -21.20
CA PRO A 189 5.15 -13.58 -20.56
C PRO A 189 5.54 -12.57 -19.48
N PRO A 190 6.37 -12.94 -18.49
CA PRO A 190 6.77 -12.05 -17.40
C PRO A 190 7.47 -10.77 -17.87
N TRP A 191 8.23 -10.83 -18.97
CA TRP A 191 8.92 -9.66 -19.53
C TRP A 191 7.97 -8.66 -20.22
N ALA A 192 6.71 -9.02 -20.49
CA ALA A 192 5.68 -8.08 -20.93
C ALA A 192 5.09 -7.29 -19.75
N VAL A 193 4.92 -7.96 -18.60
CA VAL A 193 4.29 -7.38 -17.39
C VAL A 193 5.29 -6.56 -16.58
N GLY A 194 6.57 -6.96 -16.55
CA GLY A 194 7.63 -6.26 -15.81
C GLY A 194 7.71 -4.75 -16.09
N PRO A 195 7.81 -4.32 -17.36
CA PRO A 195 7.80 -2.90 -17.73
C PRO A 195 6.58 -2.12 -17.22
N ALA A 196 5.40 -2.74 -17.27
CA ALA A 196 4.18 -2.14 -16.74
C ALA A 196 4.27 -1.93 -15.23
N MET A 197 4.77 -2.92 -14.48
CA MET A 197 4.97 -2.80 -13.02
C MET A 197 5.94 -1.67 -12.64
N VAL A 198 7.00 -1.45 -13.44
CA VAL A 198 7.93 -0.33 -13.21
C VAL A 198 7.20 1.01 -13.35
N LEU A 199 6.41 1.19 -14.41
CA LEU A 199 5.70 2.46 -14.63
C LEU A 199 4.54 2.67 -13.65
N VAL A 200 3.87 1.61 -13.21
CA VAL A 200 2.92 1.69 -12.10
C VAL A 200 3.63 2.20 -10.84
N GLY A 201 4.83 1.69 -10.53
CA GLY A 201 5.66 2.23 -9.45
C GLY A 201 5.97 3.72 -9.62
N VAL A 202 6.29 4.18 -10.83
CA VAL A 202 6.49 5.61 -11.13
C VAL A 202 5.23 6.43 -10.85
N MET A 203 4.06 5.92 -11.22
CA MET A 203 2.79 6.60 -10.93
C MET A 203 2.50 6.70 -9.43
N MET A 204 2.88 5.67 -8.65
CA MET A 204 2.72 5.64 -7.20
C MET A 204 3.66 6.60 -6.45
N MET A 205 4.81 6.97 -7.04
CA MET A 205 5.72 7.95 -6.44
C MET A 205 5.09 9.32 -6.20
N LYS A 206 3.97 9.65 -6.85
CA LYS A 206 3.23 10.88 -6.57
C LYS A 206 2.78 10.96 -5.11
N ALA A 207 2.41 9.84 -4.47
CA ALA A 207 1.99 9.84 -3.06
C ALA A 207 3.11 10.33 -2.11
N VAL A 208 4.37 10.11 -2.47
CA VAL A 208 5.54 10.58 -1.70
C VAL A 208 5.59 12.11 -1.64
N THR A 209 5.02 12.80 -2.63
CA THR A 209 4.94 14.27 -2.66
C THR A 209 3.90 14.84 -1.71
N GLU A 210 2.95 14.02 -1.22
CA GLU A 210 1.92 14.45 -0.27
C GLU A 210 2.37 14.38 1.19
N ILE A 211 3.59 13.90 1.45
CA ILE A 211 4.20 13.83 2.78
C ILE A 211 4.69 15.22 3.18
N GLU A 212 4.45 15.61 4.43
CA GLU A 212 4.91 16.89 4.97
C GLU A 212 6.43 16.84 5.25
N TRP A 213 7.23 17.09 4.22
CA TRP A 213 8.69 17.07 4.29
C TRP A 213 9.28 18.20 5.16
N GLY A 214 8.49 19.24 5.48
CA GLY A 214 8.90 20.31 6.38
C GLY A 214 9.02 19.87 7.83
N ASP A 215 8.25 18.85 8.25
CA ASP A 215 8.31 18.29 9.59
C ASP A 215 9.20 17.05 9.63
N MET A 216 10.39 17.19 10.23
CA MET A 216 11.35 16.09 10.37
C MET A 216 10.78 14.90 11.16
N ARG A 217 9.78 15.12 12.03
CA ARG A 217 9.11 14.04 12.76
C ARG A 217 8.32 13.10 11.83
N GLN A 218 7.92 13.58 10.66
CA GLN A 218 7.21 12.79 9.63
C GLN A 218 8.13 12.39 8.48
N ALA A 219 9.04 13.28 8.08
CA ALA A 219 9.98 13.04 6.99
C ALA A 219 10.97 11.90 7.28
N ILE A 220 11.52 11.82 8.50
CA ILE A 220 12.48 10.76 8.87
C ILE A 220 11.82 9.37 8.81
N PRO A 221 10.65 9.15 9.45
CA PRO A 221 9.94 7.88 9.34
C PRO A 221 9.63 7.51 7.91
N ALA A 222 9.05 8.43 7.12
CA ALA A 222 8.71 8.19 5.73
C ALA A 222 9.92 7.78 4.87
N PHE A 223 11.06 8.45 5.07
CA PHE A 223 12.29 8.12 4.36
C PHE A 223 12.81 6.72 4.73
N LEU A 224 12.79 6.38 6.02
CA LEU A 224 13.21 5.06 6.49
C LEU A 224 12.32 3.95 5.93
N THR A 225 10.99 4.13 5.90
CA THR A 225 10.08 3.16 5.29
C THR A 225 10.41 2.97 3.81
N LEU A 226 10.61 4.07 3.06
CA LEU A 226 10.84 4.02 1.61
C LEU A 226 12.14 3.29 1.25
N ILE A 227 13.23 3.52 1.99
CA ILE A 227 14.54 2.92 1.68
C ILE A 227 14.70 1.50 2.23
N LEU A 228 14.12 1.20 3.40
CA LEU A 228 14.30 -0.11 4.04
C LEU A 228 13.44 -1.20 3.40
N MET A 229 12.28 -0.88 2.81
CA MET A 229 11.47 -1.88 2.11
C MET A 229 12.25 -2.59 0.98
N PRO A 230 12.86 -1.90 -0.01
CA PRO A 230 13.66 -2.56 -1.03
C PRO A 230 14.95 -3.18 -0.48
N LEU A 231 15.63 -2.51 0.47
CA LEU A 231 16.93 -2.96 0.97
C LEU A 231 16.83 -4.26 1.78
N THR A 232 15.75 -4.44 2.52
CA THR A 232 15.50 -5.65 3.32
C THR A 232 14.71 -6.72 2.57
N TYR A 233 14.28 -6.44 1.34
CA TYR A 233 13.37 -7.27 0.54
C TYR A 233 12.08 -7.66 1.31
N SER A 234 11.65 -6.82 2.24
CA SER A 234 10.53 -7.11 3.15
C SER A 234 9.77 -5.84 3.49
N ILE A 235 8.51 -5.78 3.06
CA ILE A 235 7.57 -4.69 3.39
C ILE A 235 7.40 -4.58 4.91
N ALA A 236 7.34 -5.74 5.56
CA ALA A 236 7.19 -5.90 7.01
C ALA A 236 8.28 -5.16 7.79
N TYR A 237 9.56 -5.39 7.47
CA TYR A 237 10.68 -4.73 8.16
C TYR A 237 10.75 -3.24 7.87
N GLY A 238 10.44 -2.82 6.63
CA GLY A 238 10.34 -1.41 6.28
C GLY A 238 9.29 -0.67 7.10
N LEU A 239 8.08 -1.23 7.22
CA LEU A 239 6.99 -0.66 8.03
C LEU A 239 7.36 -0.57 9.51
N ILE A 240 7.94 -1.63 10.09
CA ILE A 240 8.38 -1.62 11.50
C ILE A 240 9.38 -0.50 11.74
N ALA A 241 10.37 -0.34 10.87
CA ALA A 241 11.38 0.70 11.03
C ALA A 241 10.78 2.11 10.93
N GLY A 242 9.88 2.35 9.97
CA GLY A 242 9.15 3.62 9.86
C GLY A 242 8.33 3.91 11.11
N ILE A 243 7.46 2.99 11.55
CA ILE A 243 6.62 3.18 12.74
C ILE A 243 7.47 3.33 14.00
N ALA A 244 8.50 2.50 14.20
CA ALA A 244 9.37 2.59 15.36
C ALA A 244 10.09 3.94 15.41
N SER A 245 10.59 4.43 14.29
CA SER A 245 11.22 5.76 14.23
C SER A 245 10.21 6.89 14.52
N PHE A 246 8.98 6.79 14.01
CA PHE A 246 7.92 7.75 14.31
C PHE A 246 7.58 7.79 15.80
N VAL A 247 7.41 6.63 16.42
CA VAL A 247 7.11 6.50 17.85
C VAL A 247 8.28 6.97 18.70
N LEU A 248 9.53 6.72 18.32
CA LEU A 248 10.69 7.18 19.09
C LEU A 248 10.82 8.71 19.04
N LEU A 249 10.59 9.32 17.88
CA LEU A 249 10.70 10.77 17.70
C LEU A 249 9.54 11.53 18.38
N ASN A 250 8.30 11.05 18.23
CA ASN A 250 7.14 11.70 18.84
C ASN A 250 6.93 11.28 20.31
N GLY A 251 7.34 10.08 20.67
CA GLY A 251 7.19 9.53 22.01
C GLY A 251 7.95 10.33 23.07
N PHE A 252 9.10 10.92 22.72
CA PHE A 252 9.80 11.83 23.62
C PHE A 252 8.94 13.05 23.97
N ASP A 253 8.29 13.66 22.99
CA ASP A 253 7.40 14.81 23.18
C ASP A 253 6.09 14.41 23.89
N TRP A 254 5.57 13.21 23.63
CA TRP A 254 4.41 12.67 24.36
C TRP A 254 4.73 12.43 25.83
N VAL A 255 5.91 11.91 26.14
CA VAL A 255 6.36 11.72 27.53
C VAL A 255 6.61 13.08 28.19
N ALA A 256 7.26 14.03 27.49
CA ALA A 256 7.50 15.38 28.02
C ALA A 256 6.18 16.13 28.29
N SER A 257 5.21 16.05 27.40
CA SER A 257 3.87 16.63 27.58
C SER A 257 3.03 15.91 28.63
N ALA A 258 3.16 14.58 28.75
CA ALA A 258 2.54 13.81 29.83
C ALA A 258 3.12 14.20 31.21
N ILE A 259 4.44 14.44 31.30
CA ILE A 259 5.08 14.90 32.54
C ILE A 259 4.68 16.34 32.86
N ALA A 260 4.59 17.21 31.85
CA ALA A 260 4.16 18.60 32.02
C ALA A 260 2.67 18.75 32.38
N SER A 261 1.83 17.79 32.00
CA SER A 261 0.40 17.74 32.35
C SER A 261 0.10 17.05 33.68
N LEU A 262 1.11 16.46 34.33
CA LEU A 262 0.98 16.09 35.73
C LEU A 262 0.78 17.37 36.54
N PRO A 263 -0.27 17.48 37.36
CA PRO A 263 -0.46 18.65 38.20
C PRO A 263 0.76 18.75 39.11
N ALA A 264 1.60 19.75 38.85
CA ALA A 264 2.64 20.16 39.77
C ALA A 264 1.95 20.36 41.12
N GLY A 265 2.20 19.43 42.05
CA GLY A 265 1.62 19.46 43.37
C GLY A 265 1.95 20.81 43.99
N ARG A 266 0.90 21.60 44.28
CA ARG A 266 0.81 22.56 45.39
C ARG A 266 2.16 22.91 46.03
N THR A 267 2.93 23.78 45.39
CA THR A 267 4.05 24.48 46.05
C THR A 267 3.95 26.00 45.92
N SER A 268 2.83 26.55 45.43
CA SER A 268 2.59 28.01 45.43
C SER A 268 1.80 28.54 46.63
N SER A 269 1.45 27.70 47.61
CA SER A 269 0.71 28.14 48.81
C SER A 269 1.57 28.33 50.06
N LEU A 270 2.85 27.94 50.05
CA LEU A 270 3.74 28.12 51.21
C LEU A 270 4.44 29.49 51.23
N ASP A 271 4.59 30.15 50.08
CA ASP A 271 5.18 31.50 50.02
C ASP A 271 4.18 32.62 50.36
N ALA A 272 2.88 32.31 50.35
CA ALA A 272 1.82 33.27 50.70
C ALA A 272 1.57 33.34 52.23
N GLU A 273 1.94 32.31 52.98
CA GLU A 273 1.68 32.23 54.42
C GLU A 273 2.86 32.74 55.27
N VAL A 274 4.07 32.79 54.72
CA VAL A 274 5.25 33.39 55.39
C VAL A 274 5.23 34.93 55.33
N LYS A 275 4.44 35.54 54.43
CA LYS A 275 4.37 37.00 54.28
C LYS A 275 3.35 37.68 55.22
N ASN A 276 2.50 36.91 55.92
CA ASN A 276 1.40 37.44 56.75
C ASN A 276 1.48 37.04 58.23
N SER A 277 2.68 37.02 58.83
CA SER A 277 2.82 36.94 60.29
C SER A 277 3.12 38.33 60.87
N PRO A 278 2.26 38.87 61.76
CA PRO A 278 2.39 40.23 62.27
C PRO A 278 3.34 40.29 63.48
N ALA A 279 4.58 40.70 63.24
CA ALA A 279 5.50 41.18 64.28
C ALA A 279 6.68 41.90 63.61
N ASP A 280 6.63 43.21 63.45
CA ASP A 280 7.39 44.12 64.31
C ASP A 280 7.08 45.58 64.00
N VAL A 281 7.03 46.36 65.08
CA VAL A 281 6.76 47.79 65.15
C VAL A 281 8.09 48.52 64.96
N GLY A 282 8.14 49.60 64.16
CA GLY A 282 9.30 50.50 64.27
C GLY A 282 9.56 51.49 63.15
N HIS A 283 9.03 52.69 63.34
CA HIS A 283 9.66 53.98 63.06
C HIS A 283 9.87 54.52 61.62
N ALA A 284 9.41 55.79 61.52
CA ALA A 284 9.97 56.93 60.78
C ALA A 284 9.63 57.04 59.29
N ASN A 285 8.57 57.79 58.94
CA ASN A 285 8.54 59.23 58.64
C ASN A 285 9.35 59.67 57.40
N SER A 286 8.60 60.34 56.52
CA SER A 286 8.94 61.56 55.77
C SER A 286 9.47 61.47 54.31
N LEU A 287 8.86 62.36 53.51
CA LEU A 287 9.31 63.01 52.26
C LEU A 287 8.89 62.31 50.94
N VAL A 288 7.89 62.81 50.21
CA VAL A 288 7.80 64.02 49.32
C VAL A 288 8.25 63.69 47.88
N GLU A 289 7.33 63.96 46.93
CA GLU A 289 7.47 64.29 45.48
C GLU A 289 8.49 63.50 44.64
N VAL A 290 8.19 62.96 43.45
CA VAL A 290 7.62 63.56 42.21
C VAL A 290 7.01 62.43 41.37
#